data_AF-A0A662DFW1-F1
#
_entry.id   AF-A0A662DFW1-F1
#
_cell.length_a   1.000
_cell.length_b   1.000
_cell.length_c   1.000
_cell.angle_alpha   90.00
_cell.angle_beta   90.00
_cell.angle_gamma   90.00
#
_symmetry.space_group_name_H-M   'P 1'
#
loop_
_entity.id
_entity.type
_entity.pdbx_description
1 polymer ?
#
loop_
_entity_poly.entity_id
_entity_poly.type
_entity_poly.pdbx_seq_one_letter_code
_entity_poly.pdbx_strand_id
1 'polypeptide(L)'
;MRILCIDCEGPITLNDNAFEICQHFLPRGDNFFRTISSYDDYLADVIKKKGYAAGGTLRLITPFFKAYGLTGEKIRTFSRKTLRLVPGAKDVLEKLKSCMKVFVVSTSYTPYI
;
A
#
# COMPACT_ATOMS: atom_id res chain seq x y z
N MET A 1 -21.26 18.08 -9.25
CA MET A 1 -20.88 17.35 -8.02
C MET A 1 -19.37 17.20 -8.01
N ARG A 2 -18.67 17.68 -6.98
CA ARG A 2 -17.20 17.58 -6.89
C ARG A 2 -16.80 16.22 -6.31
N ILE A 3 -15.74 15.64 -6.87
CA ILE A 3 -15.18 14.34 -6.46
C ILE A 3 -13.68 14.53 -6.24
N LEU A 4 -13.18 13.98 -5.13
CA LEU A 4 -11.75 13.83 -4.86
C LEU A 4 -11.41 12.34 -4.87
N CYS A 5 -10.42 11.97 -5.68
CA CYS A 5 -9.74 10.68 -5.61
C CYS A 5 -8.34 10.94 -5.04
N ILE A 6 -8.02 10.30 -3.93
CA ILE A 6 -6.77 10.53 -3.19
C ILE A 6 -6.10 9.19 -2.89
N ASP A 7 -4.77 9.14 -2.98
CA ASP A 7 -4.03 7.96 -2.55
C ASP A 7 -4.00 7.84 -1.03
N CYS A 8 -3.75 6.63 -0.52
CA CYS A 8 -3.61 6.38 0.91
C CYS A 8 -2.19 6.73 1.39
N GLU A 9 -1.19 6.06 0.84
CA GLU A 9 0.20 6.16 1.29
C GLU A 9 0.85 7.43 0.74
N GLY A 10 1.36 8.29 1.64
CA GLY A 10 1.88 9.61 1.31
C GLY A 10 0.89 10.73 1.65
N PRO A 11 -0.33 10.79 1.06
CA PRO A 11 -1.30 11.84 1.39
C PRO A 11 -2.05 11.63 2.71
N ILE A 12 -2.37 10.39 3.10
CA ILE A 12 -3.20 10.09 4.29
C ILE A 12 -2.35 9.43 5.38
N THR A 13 -1.55 8.45 5.01
CA THR A 13 -0.70 7.68 5.93
C THR A 13 0.77 7.87 5.61
N LEU A 14 1.62 7.75 6.64
CA LEU A 14 3.08 7.80 6.54
C LEU A 14 3.71 6.41 6.39
N ASN A 15 2.90 5.35 6.42
CA ASN A 15 3.39 3.99 6.30
C ASN A 15 3.66 3.64 4.84
N ASP A 16 4.66 2.79 4.63
CA ASP A 16 4.77 1.96 3.42
C ASP A 16 4.25 0.58 3.80
N ASN A 17 2.97 0.32 3.54
CA ASN A 17 2.30 -0.87 4.07
C ASN A 17 2.94 -2.15 3.54
N ALA A 18 3.28 -2.18 2.26
CA ALA A 18 3.80 -3.39 1.63
C ALA A 18 5.21 -3.72 2.13
N PHE A 19 6.07 -2.70 2.30
CA PHE A 19 7.38 -2.86 2.92
C PHE A 19 7.26 -3.31 4.38
N GLU A 20 6.43 -2.64 5.17
CA GLU A 20 6.29 -2.92 6.60
C GLU A 20 5.72 -4.32 6.87
N ILE A 21 4.73 -4.77 6.09
CA ILE A 21 4.21 -6.15 6.19
C ILE A 21 5.30 -7.16 5.84
N CYS A 22 6.06 -6.92 4.75
CA CYS A 22 7.16 -7.82 4.40
C CYS A 22 8.17 -7.90 5.53
N GLN A 23 8.67 -6.74 6.00
CA GLN A 23 9.66 -6.65 7.06
C GLN A 23 9.21 -7.38 8.33
N HIS A 24 7.93 -7.29 8.69
CA HIS A 24 7.41 -7.91 9.91
C HIS A 24 7.18 -9.42 9.78
N PHE A 25 6.62 -9.88 8.66
CA PHE A 25 6.12 -11.26 8.56
C PHE A 25 6.98 -12.19 7.72
N LEU A 26 7.90 -11.67 6.89
CA LEU A 26 8.74 -12.49 6.02
C LEU A 26 10.20 -12.50 6.52
N PRO A 27 10.92 -13.62 6.39
CA PRO A 27 12.34 -13.68 6.70
C PRO A 27 13.13 -12.71 5.80
N ARG A 28 13.93 -11.81 6.42
CA ARG A 28 14.65 -10.73 5.71
C ARG A 28 13.73 -9.92 4.79
N GLY A 29 12.52 -9.65 5.28
CA GLY A 29 11.45 -9.06 4.51
C GLY A 29 11.73 -7.67 3.95
N ASP A 30 12.61 -6.90 4.60
CA ASP A 30 13.05 -5.60 4.12
C ASP A 30 13.89 -5.73 2.83
N ASN A 31 14.87 -6.64 2.80
CA ASN A 31 15.67 -6.89 1.61
C ASN A 31 14.84 -7.56 0.50
N PHE A 32 13.97 -8.49 0.88
CA PHE A 32 13.03 -9.12 -0.04
C PHE A 32 12.15 -8.07 -0.74
N PHE A 33 11.51 -7.18 0.02
CA PHE A 33 10.65 -6.15 -0.55
C PHE A 33 11.40 -5.24 -1.51
N ARG A 34 12.56 -4.70 -1.11
CA ARG A 34 13.38 -3.82 -1.96
C ARG A 34 13.74 -4.51 -3.27
N THR A 35 14.11 -5.78 -3.23
CA THR A 35 14.44 -6.57 -4.42
C THR A 35 13.24 -6.70 -5.37
N ILE A 36 12.06 -7.04 -4.84
CA ILE A 36 10.86 -7.19 -5.66
C ILE A 36 10.36 -5.84 -6.19
N SER A 37 10.43 -4.78 -5.39
CA SER A 37 10.05 -3.42 -5.83
C SER A 37 10.95 -2.93 -6.94
N SER A 38 12.27 -3.08 -6.81
CA SER A 38 13.21 -2.72 -7.89
C SER A 38 13.00 -3.55 -9.15
N TYR A 39 12.57 -4.81 -9.01
CA TYR A 39 12.19 -5.63 -10.15
C TYR A 39 10.90 -5.13 -10.82
N ASP A 40 9.89 -4.70 -10.06
CA ASP A 40 8.66 -4.08 -10.58
C ASP A 40 8.99 -2.83 -11.41
N ASP A 41 9.79 -1.92 -10.85
CA ASP A 41 10.24 -0.69 -11.51
C ASP A 41 11.05 -1.00 -12.78
N TYR A 42 11.94 -2.00 -12.73
CA TYR A 42 12.68 -2.44 -13.90
C TYR A 42 11.77 -2.95 -15.03
N LEU A 43 10.74 -3.74 -14.70
CA LEU A 43 9.80 -4.24 -15.68
C LEU A 43 8.95 -3.12 -16.29
N ALA A 44 8.54 -2.15 -15.48
CA ALA A 44 7.69 -1.04 -15.90
C ALA A 44 8.45 0.03 -16.69
N ASP A 45 9.59 0.48 -16.19
CA ASP A 45 10.23 1.71 -16.67
C ASP A 45 11.42 1.45 -17.59
N VAL A 46 12.17 0.36 -17.34
CA VAL A 46 13.37 0.03 -18.12
C VAL A 46 13.04 -0.87 -19.29
N ILE A 47 12.46 -2.04 -19.02
CA ILE A 47 12.07 -3.01 -20.06
C ILE A 47 10.77 -2.59 -20.75
N LYS A 48 9.93 -1.80 -20.08
CA LYS A 48 8.60 -1.40 -20.57
C LYS A 48 7.80 -2.60 -21.08
N LYS A 49 7.77 -3.64 -20.23
CA LYS A 49 7.17 -4.93 -20.59
C LYS A 49 5.73 -4.72 -21.06
N LYS A 50 5.42 -5.18 -22.26
CA LYS A 50 4.09 -5.01 -22.87
C LYS A 50 3.00 -5.56 -21.93
N GLY A 51 2.02 -4.70 -21.60
CA GLY A 51 0.90 -5.06 -20.71
C GLY A 51 1.25 -5.06 -19.21
N TYR A 52 2.42 -4.56 -18.83
CA TYR A 52 2.82 -4.38 -17.44
C TYR A 52 2.71 -2.90 -17.05
N ALA A 53 2.23 -2.62 -15.84
CA ALA A 53 2.13 -1.27 -15.28
C ALA A 53 2.88 -1.24 -13.94
N ALA A 54 3.47 -0.08 -13.60
CA ALA A 54 4.11 0.14 -12.32
C ALA A 54 3.12 0.02 -11.15
N GLY A 55 3.63 -0.29 -9.96
CA GLY A 55 2.81 -0.55 -8.77
C GLY A 55 2.32 -2.00 -8.67
N GLY A 56 2.93 -2.90 -9.43
CA GLY A 56 2.66 -4.33 -9.42
C GLY A 56 3.35 -5.08 -8.28
N THR A 57 4.24 -4.42 -7.52
CA THR A 57 5.03 -5.02 -6.42
C THR A 57 4.18 -5.85 -5.47
N LEU A 58 3.02 -5.34 -5.03
CA LEU A 58 2.14 -6.05 -4.10
C LEU A 58 1.57 -7.33 -4.73
N ARG A 59 1.20 -7.29 -6.02
CA ARG A 59 0.75 -8.48 -6.75
C ARG A 59 1.85 -9.56 -6.80
N LEU A 60 3.11 -9.16 -6.96
CA LEU A 60 4.25 -10.10 -6.97
C LEU A 60 4.52 -10.72 -5.60
N ILE A 61 4.27 -9.98 -4.52
CA ILE A 61 4.53 -10.41 -3.14
C ILE A 61 3.40 -11.29 -2.57
N THR A 62 2.16 -11.08 -3.00
CA THR A 62 0.97 -11.77 -2.48
C THR A 62 1.12 -13.31 -2.34
N PRO A 63 1.71 -14.04 -3.30
CA PRO A 63 1.93 -15.49 -3.16
C PRO A 63 2.79 -15.87 -1.95
N PHE A 64 3.79 -15.05 -1.61
CA PHE A 64 4.66 -15.28 -0.45
C PHE A 64 3.91 -15.07 0.85
N PHE A 65 3.04 -14.07 0.93
CA PHE A 65 2.16 -13.88 2.09
C PHE A 65 1.29 -15.12 2.33
N LYS A 66 0.75 -15.71 1.26
CA LYS A 66 -0.02 -16.95 1.39
C LYS A 66 0.85 -18.11 1.88
N ALA A 67 2.06 -18.26 1.34
CA ALA A 67 2.99 -19.33 1.73
C ALA A 67 3.41 -19.23 3.21
N TYR A 68 3.58 -18.02 3.74
CA TYR A 68 3.90 -17.76 5.15
C TYR A 68 2.67 -17.67 6.07
N GLY A 69 1.49 -18.02 5.58
CA GLY A 69 0.28 -18.12 6.39
C GLY A 69 -0.28 -16.78 6.89
N LEU A 70 -0.04 -15.69 6.15
CA LEU A 70 -0.69 -14.41 6.41
C LEU A 70 -2.17 -14.50 6.03
N THR A 71 -2.99 -13.80 6.81
CA THR A 71 -4.43 -13.65 6.57
C THR A 71 -4.78 -12.17 6.57
N GLY A 72 -5.94 -11.82 6.00
CA GLY A 72 -6.44 -10.44 6.05
C GLY A 72 -6.54 -9.91 7.48
N GLU A 73 -6.96 -10.74 8.43
CA GLU A 73 -7.01 -10.34 9.85
C GLU A 73 -5.63 -10.11 10.48
N LYS A 74 -4.61 -10.92 10.13
CA LYS A 74 -3.23 -10.66 10.58
C LYS A 74 -2.72 -9.32 10.05
N ILE A 75 -2.95 -9.04 8.77
CA ILE A 75 -2.57 -7.77 8.14
C ILE A 75 -3.32 -6.61 8.82
N ARG A 76 -4.65 -6.67 8.90
CA ARG A 76 -5.46 -5.63 9.56
C ARG A 76 -5.03 -5.37 10.99
N THR A 77 -4.75 -6.43 11.76
CA THR A 77 -4.30 -6.31 13.15
C THR A 77 -2.94 -5.64 13.24
N PHE A 78 -2.00 -6.00 12.37
CA PHE A 78 -0.69 -5.35 12.27
C PHE A 78 -0.84 -3.87 11.88
N SER A 79 -1.55 -3.59 10.79
CA SER A 79 -1.78 -2.24 10.27
C SER A 79 -2.40 -1.32 11.32
N ARG A 80 -3.43 -1.78 12.05
CA ARG A 80 -4.05 -0.97 13.13
C ARG A 80 -3.08 -0.61 14.26
N LYS A 81 -2.09 -1.47 14.54
CA LYS A 81 -1.09 -1.23 15.59
C LYS A 81 0.03 -0.29 15.13
N THR A 82 0.31 -0.23 13.83
CA THR A 82 1.44 0.53 13.27
C THR A 82 1.03 1.76 12.46
N LEU A 83 -0.28 1.99 12.29
CA LEU A 83 -0.80 3.08 11.47
C LEU A 83 -0.31 4.45 11.95
N ARG A 84 0.26 5.22 11.03
CA ARG A 84 0.73 6.58 11.24
C ARG A 84 0.04 7.47 10.22
N LEU A 85 -0.78 8.41 10.70
CA LEU A 85 -1.43 9.39 9.83
C LEU A 85 -0.48 10.55 9.56
N VAL A 86 -0.59 11.12 8.36
CA VAL A 86 0.00 12.44 8.07
C VAL A 86 -0.66 13.47 9.00
N PRO A 87 0.12 14.34 9.67
CA PRO A 87 -0.45 15.37 10.54
C PRO A 87 -1.53 16.20 9.84
N GLY A 88 -2.71 16.30 10.46
CA GLY A 88 -3.85 17.04 9.90
C GLY A 88 -4.64 16.31 8.80
N ALA A 89 -4.21 15.14 8.32
CA ALA A 89 -4.93 14.42 7.25
C ALA A 89 -6.36 14.05 7.66
N LYS A 90 -6.58 13.67 8.92
CA LYS A 90 -7.92 13.39 9.44
C LYS A 90 -8.83 14.61 9.32
N ASP A 91 -8.40 15.75 9.83
CA ASP A 91 -9.20 16.99 9.84
C ASP A 91 -9.49 17.49 8.42
N VAL A 92 -8.51 17.39 7.53
CA VAL A 92 -8.66 17.75 6.11
C VAL A 92 -9.67 16.82 5.44
N LEU A 93 -9.56 15.51 5.63
CA LEU A 93 -10.50 14.54 5.04
C LEU A 93 -11.92 14.74 5.57
N GLU A 94 -12.09 15.04 6.86
CA GLU A 94 -13.41 15.34 7.45
C GLU A 94 -14.03 16.59 6.82
N LYS A 95 -13.26 17.68 6.68
CA LYS A 95 -13.71 18.90 5.99
C LYS A 95 -14.07 18.65 4.54
N LEU A 96 -13.26 17.90 3.80
CA LEU A 96 -13.51 17.59 2.39
C LEU A 96 -14.77 16.73 2.22
N LYS A 97 -14.97 15.72 3.06
CA LYS A 97 -16.18 14.88 3.05
C LYS A 97 -17.47 15.68 3.28
N SER A 98 -17.40 16.81 3.98
CA SER A 98 -18.57 17.69 4.17
C SER A 98 -19.01 18.46 2.91
N CYS A 99 -18.11 18.64 1.94
CA CYS A 99 -18.37 19.47 0.75
C CYS A 99 -18.18 18.75 -0.60
N MET A 100 -17.65 17.53 -0.62
CA MET A 100 -17.46 16.71 -1.82
C MET A 100 -17.40 15.21 -1.52
N LYS A 101 -17.58 14.37 -2.54
CA LYS A 101 -17.36 12.92 -2.42
C LYS A 101 -15.86 12.63 -2.44
N VAL A 102 -15.38 11.85 -1.47
CA VAL A 102 -13.96 11.49 -1.34
C VAL A 102 -13.81 9.97 -1.48
N PHE A 103 -12.92 9.54 -2.38
CA PHE A 103 -12.55 8.15 -2.59
C PHE A 103 -11.06 7.96 -2.34
N VAL A 104 -10.71 6.94 -1.55
CA VAL A 104 -9.32 6.49 -1.42
C VAL A 104 -9.04 5.50 -2.54
N VAL A 105 -8.05 5.79 -3.37
CA VAL A 105 -7.62 4.95 -4.50
C VAL A 105 -6.15 4.61 -4.27
N SER A 106 -5.88 3.38 -3.84
CA SER A 106 -4.55 2.96 -3.43
C SER A 106 -4.19 1.60 -4.03
N THR A 107 -2.89 1.37 -4.23
CA THR A 107 -2.34 0.06 -4.59
C THR A 107 -2.39 -0.93 -3.43
N SER A 108 -2.52 -0.44 -2.20
CA SER A 108 -2.43 -1.24 -0.98
C SER A 108 -3.61 -2.20 -0.79
N TYR A 109 -3.36 -3.31 -0.08
CA TYR A 109 -4.37 -4.33 0.15
C TYR A 109 -5.55 -3.79 0.96
N THR A 110 -6.77 -4.21 0.63
CA THR A 110 -7.99 -3.80 1.35
C THR A 110 -7.94 -3.99 2.88
N PRO A 111 -7.27 -4.98 3.48
CA PRO A 111 -7.15 -5.05 4.94
C PRO A 111 -6.38 -3.89 5.59
N TYR A 112 -5.60 -3.12 4.82
CA TYR A 112 -4.90 -1.91 5.26
C TYR A 112 -5.77 -0.64 5.15
N ILE A 113 -6.66 -0.59 4.16
CA ILE A 113 -7.54 0.54 3.84
C ILE A 113 -8.82 0.50 4.69
#